data_AF-A0A117SBQ3-F1
#
_entry.id   AF-A0A117SBQ3-F1
#
_cell.length_a   1.000
_cell.length_b   1.000
_cell.length_c   1.000
_cell.angle_alpha   90.00
_cell.angle_beta   90.00
_cell.angle_gamma   90.00
#
_symmetry.space_group_name_H-M   'P 1'
#
loop_
_entity.id
_entity.type
_entity.pdbx_description
1 polymer ?
#
loop_
_entity_poly.entity_id
_entity_poly.type
_entity_poly.pdbx_seq_one_letter_code
_entity_poly.pdbx_strand_id
1 'polypeptide(L)'
;MLTDSQIIGIHNQDPLALFIQFSVGERYYIYERDCVTRFESVKEELYEKKRYGRVDLDLKDEQVLLGKIMFNPKIKKVMKDYPF
;
A
#
# COMPACT_ATOMS: atom_id res chain seq x y z
N MET A 1 11.63 -16.45 -9.69
CA MET A 1 11.29 -16.04 -8.32
C MET A 1 11.21 -14.53 -8.30
N LEU A 2 10.00 -13.95 -8.30
CA LEU A 2 9.82 -12.50 -8.35
C LEU A 2 9.87 -11.92 -6.93
N THR A 3 11.11 -11.59 -6.54
CA THR A 3 11.62 -10.49 -5.72
C THR A 3 10.69 -9.85 -4.67
N ASP A 4 11.20 -9.84 -3.44
CA ASP A 4 10.58 -9.37 -2.21
C ASP A 4 10.05 -7.94 -2.29
N SER A 5 8.84 -7.72 -1.79
CA SER A 5 8.31 -6.38 -1.55
C SER A 5 8.94 -5.82 -0.27
N GLN A 6 9.54 -4.64 -0.34
CA GLN A 6 10.16 -3.99 0.81
C GLN A 6 9.22 -2.93 1.39
N ILE A 7 8.96 -3.00 2.69
CA ILE A 7 8.22 -1.94 3.38
C ILE A 7 9.13 -0.74 3.58
N ILE A 8 8.69 0.43 3.13
CA ILE A 8 9.39 1.70 3.27
C ILE A 8 8.87 2.44 4.50
N GLY A 9 7.55 2.53 4.63
CA GLY A 9 6.91 3.30 5.69
C GLY A 9 5.51 2.79 6.03
N ILE A 10 5.14 2.95 7.29
CA ILE A 10 3.79 2.71 7.79
C ILE A 10 3.36 4.02 8.45
N HIS A 11 2.31 4.63 7.92
CA HIS A 11 1.78 5.90 8.38
C HIS A 11 0.40 5.65 8.99
N ASN A 12 0.36 5.65 10.32
CA ASN A 12 -0.78 5.22 11.15
C ASN A 12 -1.15 6.30 12.18
N GLN A 13 -0.96 7.57 11.81
CA GLN A 13 -1.24 8.72 12.69
C GLN A 13 -2.73 9.01 12.80
N ASP A 14 -3.49 8.66 11.75
CA ASP A 14 -4.94 8.71 11.75
C ASP A 14 -5.50 7.35 12.23
N PRO A 15 -6.39 7.30 13.24
CA PRO A 15 -7.01 6.05 13.68
C PRO A 15 -8.02 5.48 12.66
N LEU A 16 -8.46 6.25 11.68
CA LEU A 16 -9.46 5.87 10.68
C LEU A 16 -8.85 5.52 9.32
N ALA A 17 -7.60 5.89 9.09
CA ALA A 17 -6.91 5.63 7.83
C ALA A 17 -5.50 5.06 8.05
N LEU A 18 -5.16 4.03 7.28
CA LEU A 18 -3.85 3.42 7.28
C LEU A 18 -3.21 3.57 5.91
N PHE A 19 -1.99 4.11 5.88
CA PHE A 19 -1.19 4.16 4.67
C PHE A 19 0.09 3.35 4.83
N ILE A 20 0.41 2.54 3.83
CA ILE A 20 1.64 1.74 3.83
C ILE A 20 2.38 1.99 2.52
N GLN A 21 3.59 2.52 2.62
CA GLN A 21 4.49 2.68 1.49
C GLN A 21 5.41 1.48 1.38
N PHE A 22 5.56 0.97 0.16
CA PHE A 22 6.39 -0.18 -0.14
C PHE A 22 6.94 -0.12 -1.56
N SER A 23 8.01 -0.85 -1.83
CA SER A 23 8.56 -1.01 -3.18
C SER A 23 8.47 -2.44 -3.65
N VAL A 24 8.37 -2.61 -4.97
CA VAL A 24 8.54 -3.88 -5.67
C VAL A 24 9.51 -3.64 -6.82
N GLY A 25 10.74 -4.15 -6.67
CA GLY A 25 11.83 -3.79 -7.58
C GLY A 25 12.14 -2.30 -7.50
N GLU A 26 12.11 -1.61 -8.64
CA GLU A 26 12.39 -0.16 -8.73
C GLU A 26 11.15 0.73 -8.62
N ARG A 27 9.96 0.14 -8.48
CA ARG A 27 8.68 0.85 -8.42
C ARG A 27 8.20 0.99 -6.98
N TYR A 28 7.52 2.10 -6.72
CA TYR A 28 7.04 2.49 -5.40
C TYR A 28 5.51 2.53 -5.39
N TYR A 29 4.93 2.10 -4.28
CA TYR A 29 3.49 1.94 -4.14
C TYR A 29 3.04 2.41 -2.78
N ILE A 30 1.79 2.86 -2.72
CA ILE A 30 1.09 3.15 -1.49
C ILE A 30 -0.19 2.33 -1.42
N TYR A 31 -0.31 1.56 -0.36
CA TYR A 31 -1.57 0.97 0.08
C TYR A 31 -2.30 1.97 0.94
N GLU A 32 -3.59 2.14 0.69
CA GLU A 32 -4.50 2.99 1.46
C GLU A 32 -5.65 2.12 1.94
N ARG A 33 -5.96 2.22 3.24
CA ARG A 33 -7.16 1.66 3.85
C ARG A 33 -7.89 2.75 4.60
N ASP A 34 -9.18 2.87 4.34
CA ASP A 34 -10.09 3.75 5.04
C ASP A 34 -11.15 2.89 5.76
N CYS A 35 -11.18 2.98 7.09
CA CYS A 35 -12.11 2.26 7.95
C CYS A 35 -13.53 2.81 7.91
N VAL A 36 -13.71 4.09 7.57
CA VAL A 36 -15.02 4.76 7.49
C VAL A 36 -15.74 4.35 6.21
N THR A 37 -15.05 4.42 5.07
CA THR A 37 -15.63 4.07 3.77
C THR A 37 -15.51 2.58 3.43
N ARG A 38 -14.80 1.81 4.27
CA ARG A 38 -14.47 0.39 4.04
C ARG A 38 -13.80 0.17 2.70
N PHE A 39 -12.92 1.10 2.35
CA PHE A 39 -12.22 1.11 1.08
C PHE A 39 -10.77 0.70 1.29
N GLU A 40 -10.25 -0.06 0.34
CA GLU A 40 -8.81 -0.28 0.22
C GLU A 40 -8.36 -0.21 -1.23
N SER A 41 -7.17 0.34 -1.46
CA SER A 41 -6.57 0.41 -2.79
C SER A 41 -5.06 0.40 -2.73
N VAL A 42 -4.44 0.09 -3.88
CA VAL A 42 -3.01 0.27 -4.09
C VAL A 42 -2.78 1.17 -5.28
N LYS A 43 -1.98 2.20 -5.10
CA LYS A 43 -1.59 3.15 -6.14
C LYS A 43 -0.09 3.15 -6.32
N GLU A 44 0.37 3.35 -7.55
CA GLU A 44 1.79 3.59 -7.80
C GLU A 44 2.15 5.04 -7.46
N GLU A 45 3.25 5.22 -6.72
CA GLU A 45 3.82 6.53 -6.46
C GLU A 45 4.85 6.87 -7.54
N LEU A 46 4.55 7.91 -8.33
CA LEU A 46 5.44 8.43 -9.34
C LEU A 46 6.24 9.60 -8.78
N TYR A 47 7.56 9.42 -8.72
CA TYR A 47 8.51 10.45 -8.29
C TYR A 47 9.22 11.03 -9.51
N GLU A 48 8.65 12.08 -10.10
CA GLU A 48 9.37 12.88 -11.10
C GLU A 48 10.07 14.06 -10.43
N LYS A 49 11.19 14.53 -10.99
CA LYS A 49 12.05 15.60 -10.44
C LYS A 49 11.33 16.86 -9.93
N LYS A 50 10.07 17.10 -10.31
CA LYS A 50 9.26 18.24 -9.87
C LYS A 50 7.80 17.89 -9.55
N ARG A 51 7.39 16.62 -9.59
CA ARG A 51 6.00 16.21 -9.37
C ARG A 51 5.94 14.88 -8.63
N TYR A 52 5.18 14.89 -7.55
CA TYR A 52 4.70 13.69 -6.88
C TYR A 52 3.29 13.41 -7.41
N GLY A 53 3.10 12.22 -7.95
CA GLY A 53 1.81 11.77 -8.46
C GLY A 53 1.47 10.39 -7.92
N ARG A 54 0.18 10.08 -7.86
CA ARG A 54 -0.32 8.73 -7.66
C ARG A 54 -1.13 8.34 -8.86
N VAL A 55 -0.91 7.13 -9.37
CA VAL A 55 -1.65 6.58 -10.51
C VAL A 55 -2.35 5.31 -10.06
N ASP A 56 -3.61 5.20 -10.43
CA ASP A 56 -4.40 4.00 -10.22
C ASP A 56 -3.85 2.86 -11.07
N LEU A 57 -3.82 1.68 -10.49
CA LEU A 57 -3.39 0.48 -11.18
C LEU A 57 -4.54 -0.11 -11.97
N ASP A 58 -4.23 -0.97 -12.94
CA ASP A 58 -5.26 -1.88 -13.41
C ASP A 58 -5.67 -2.84 -12.29
N LEU A 59 -6.90 -3.34 -12.38
CA LEU A 59 -7.49 -4.18 -11.33
C LEU A 59 -6.66 -5.45 -11.04
N LYS A 60 -5.98 -5.99 -12.06
CA LYS A 60 -5.21 -7.22 -11.91
C LYS A 60 -3.93 -6.95 -11.11
N ASP A 61 -3.21 -5.90 -11.46
CA ASP A 61 -1.99 -5.48 -10.77
C ASP A 61 -2.29 -5.05 -9.34
N GLU A 62 -3.38 -4.30 -9.13
CA GLU A 62 -3.84 -3.93 -7.79
C GLU A 62 -4.09 -5.16 -6.91
N GLN A 63 -4.84 -6.16 -7.40
CA GLN A 63 -5.12 -7.38 -6.64
C GLN A 63 -3.85 -8.18 -6.31
N VAL A 64 -2.89 -8.25 -7.24
CA VAL A 64 -1.61 -8.91 -7.00
C VAL A 64 -0.82 -8.23 -5.88
N LEU A 65 -0.78 -6.89 -5.89
CA LEU A 65 -0.07 -6.11 -4.87
C LEU A 65 -0.78 -6.15 -3.51
N LEU A 66 -2.12 -6.05 -3.50
CA LEU A 66 -2.92 -6.26 -2.29
C LEU A 66 -2.62 -7.61 -1.66
N GLY A 67 -2.55 -8.69 -2.46
CA GLY A 67 -2.15 -10.01 -1.98
C GLY A 67 -0.79 -9.97 -1.27
N LYS A 68 0.23 -9.37 -1.89
CA LYS A 68 1.57 -9.24 -1.27
C LYS A 68 1.53 -8.48 0.07
N ILE A 69 0.76 -7.40 0.14
CA ILE A 69 0.59 -6.57 1.35
C ILE A 69 -0.10 -7.37 2.47
N MET A 70 -1.21 -8.02 2.16
CA MET A 70 -2.03 -8.77 3.12
C MET A 70 -1.31 -9.96 3.75
N PHE A 71 -0.40 -10.59 2.99
CA PHE A 71 0.40 -11.72 3.48
C PHE A 71 1.71 -11.31 4.15
N ASN A 72 2.07 -10.02 4.17
CA ASN A 72 3.23 -9.56 4.90
C ASN A 72 2.96 -9.57 6.43
N PRO A 73 3.74 -10.31 7.25
CA PRO A 73 3.46 -10.45 8.69
C PRO A 73 3.48 -9.13 9.47
N LYS A 74 4.37 -8.20 9.10
CA LYS A 74 4.50 -6.90 9.77
C LYS A 74 3.28 -6.03 9.50
N ILE A 75 2.84 -5.99 8.24
CA ILE A 75 1.64 -5.26 7.82
C ILE A 75 0.40 -5.89 8.45
N LYS A 76 0.25 -7.22 8.36
CA LYS A 76 -0.88 -7.96 8.93
C LYS A 76 -1.05 -7.69 10.42
N LYS A 77 0.05 -7.46 11.17
CA LYS A 77 -0.03 -7.05 12.57
C LYS A 77 -0.66 -5.67 12.72
N VAL A 78 -0.21 -4.68 11.95
CA VAL A 78 -0.74 -3.30 11.99
C VAL A 78 -2.19 -3.24 11.53
N MET A 79 -2.55 -4.00 10.49
CA MET A 79 -3.92 -4.02 9.96
C MET A 79 -4.96 -4.51 10.98
N LYS A 80 -4.56 -5.23 12.04
CA LYS A 80 -5.49 -5.61 13.12
C LYS A 80 -6.02 -4.40 13.89
N ASP A 81 -5.26 -3.32 13.91
CA ASP A 81 -5.65 -2.07 14.57
C ASP A 81 -6.59 -1.23 13.65
N TYR A 82 -6.77 -1.66 12.40
CA TYR A 82 -7.59 -1.00 11.36
C TYR A 82 -8.62 -1.97 10.77
N PRO A 83 -9.64 -2.37 11.56
CA PRO A 83 -10.68 -3.29 11.11
C PRO A 83 -11.68 -2.63 10.14
N PHE A 84 -12.37 -3.46 9.36
CA PHE A 84 -13.59 -3.08 8.63
C PHE A 84 -14.84 -3.40 9.46
#